data_AF-A0A4R7TDE5-F1
#
_entry.id   AF-A0A4R7TDE5-F1
#
_cell.length_a   1.000
_cell.length_b   1.000
_cell.length_c   1.000
_cell.angle_alpha   90.00
_cell.angle_beta   90.00
_cell.angle_gamma   90.00
#
_symmetry.space_group_name_H-M   'P 1'
#
loop_
_entity.id
_entity.type
_entity.pdbx_description
1 polymer ?
#
loop_
_entity_poly.entity_id
_entity_poly.type
_entity_poly.pdbx_seq_one_letter_code
_entity_poly.pdbx_strand_id
1 'polypeptide(L)'
;MRSRPGSLTAVLLAGLLLTASGALTASAADPVPDDWCLGTVYLGVGPGIFHNVMSNAPIQAPINVRSFTDGLEQTCSGMTASVQKADGSHRTVVPLDQDGGTTMPPTWTKLGYLTVPLSDGAGDWVITKITWGTKVMATDVHFRVLRASHLTVDQPVRTSGTARTTITGVLQQYTGTGALAPSPNRTVSLVHQSGSPIATATSDAGGRYRATAAFTQNTTLRATVTETATVSSASTDFVTAHKLLAMSYLTAATTAYVNTLWKVSGTAYPGKLMTSLEIFRDGAWHAAGSANYTAANGSYARYWKPNAAGTFRLRVVVSGPGLDNSPWSRDVAVTVRQLPQQPTYLSGLVAPTAGPPVKFGTKMSSFGFLKIRRSDGSRGPVANALVEVLAKRPGDATWRKVSGSATTSTGYFYNNWSVPFAAGETFTAVLRYTTTLPRAASSTSGTFGPFTVQP
;
A
#
# COMPACT_ATOMS: atom_id res chain seq x y z
N MET A 1 -41.00 24.10 -99.96
CA MET A 1 -41.03 23.00 -98.98
C MET A 1 -40.94 23.63 -97.60
N ARG A 2 -42.10 23.76 -96.94
CA ARG A 2 -42.50 23.05 -95.69
C ARG A 2 -41.62 23.47 -94.50
N SER A 3 -42.08 24.11 -93.42
CA SER A 3 -43.45 24.27 -92.90
C SER A 3 -43.49 25.40 -91.84
N ARG A 4 -44.44 26.35 -91.98
CA ARG A 4 -45.19 26.94 -90.84
C ARG A 4 -46.17 25.86 -90.30
N PRO A 5 -46.95 26.02 -89.19
CA PRO A 5 -47.31 27.23 -88.44
C PRO A 5 -47.46 27.05 -86.90
N GLY A 6 -47.95 28.08 -86.21
CA GLY A 6 -48.57 27.95 -84.89
C GLY A 6 -48.89 29.29 -84.23
N SER A 7 -49.87 30.00 -84.78
CA SER A 7 -50.51 31.21 -84.23
C SER A 7 -51.38 30.85 -83.03
N LEU A 8 -51.48 31.73 -82.01
CA LEU A 8 -52.76 32.05 -81.38
C LEU A 8 -52.69 33.34 -80.55
N THR A 9 -53.59 34.24 -80.95
CA THR A 9 -53.93 35.56 -80.46
C THR A 9 -55.13 35.46 -79.51
N ALA A 10 -55.19 36.24 -78.42
CA ALA A 10 -56.39 36.75 -77.73
C ALA A 10 -55.91 37.51 -76.46
N VAL A 11 -55.77 38.84 -76.44
CA VAL A 11 -56.77 39.94 -76.34
C VAL A 11 -57.53 39.99 -75.00
N LEU A 12 -57.67 41.23 -74.49
CA LEU A 12 -58.64 41.82 -73.52
C LEU A 12 -58.16 41.99 -72.07
N LEU A 13 -57.87 43.25 -71.66
CA LEU A 13 -58.73 44.19 -70.89
C LEU A 13 -58.50 44.01 -69.38
N ALA A 14 -58.48 44.98 -68.47
CA ALA A 14 -58.69 46.42 -68.40
C ALA A 14 -57.95 46.88 -67.11
N GLY A 15 -57.54 48.13 -66.95
CA GLY A 15 -58.31 49.03 -66.10
C GLY A 15 -57.49 49.55 -64.90
N LEU A 16 -57.34 50.88 -64.88
CA LEU A 16 -57.07 51.79 -63.75
C LEU A 16 -57.01 51.21 -62.33
N LEU A 17 -56.01 51.63 -61.53
CA LEU A 17 -56.23 52.50 -60.36
C LEU A 17 -54.91 52.89 -59.67
N LEU A 18 -54.67 54.20 -59.56
CA LEU A 18 -53.73 54.79 -58.62
C LEU A 18 -54.25 54.56 -57.19
N THR A 19 -53.39 54.09 -56.29
CA THR A 19 -53.47 54.42 -54.86
C THR A 19 -52.09 54.71 -54.30
N ALA A 20 -52.03 55.83 -53.57
CA ALA A 20 -50.84 56.42 -52.98
C ALA A 20 -50.16 55.48 -51.98
N SER A 21 -48.86 55.22 -52.17
CA SER A 21 -47.98 54.76 -51.10
C SER A 21 -47.44 56.00 -50.39
N GLY A 22 -48.03 56.31 -49.23
CA GLY A 22 -47.49 57.29 -48.31
C GLY A 22 -46.07 56.90 -47.91
N ALA A 23 -45.17 57.88 -47.95
CA ALA A 23 -43.86 57.77 -47.34
C ALA A 23 -44.06 57.54 -45.83
N LEU A 24 -43.95 56.30 -45.39
CA LEU A 24 -43.65 55.98 -44.00
C LEU A 24 -42.19 56.39 -43.78
N THR A 25 -41.99 57.60 -43.28
CA THR A 25 -40.76 57.92 -42.55
C THR A 25 -40.66 56.92 -41.41
N ALA A 26 -39.76 55.95 -41.54
CA ALA A 26 -39.34 55.12 -40.42
C ALA A 26 -38.92 56.08 -39.31
N SER A 27 -39.66 56.09 -38.19
CA SER A 27 -39.16 56.69 -36.97
C SER A 27 -37.83 56.01 -36.69
N ALA A 28 -36.75 56.78 -36.66
CA ALA A 28 -35.49 56.32 -36.12
C ALA A 28 -35.83 55.71 -34.75
N ALA A 29 -35.58 54.41 -34.58
CA ALA A 29 -35.74 53.76 -33.29
C ALA A 29 -35.01 54.62 -32.26
N ASP A 30 -35.68 54.95 -31.15
CA ASP A 30 -35.07 55.70 -30.06
C ASP A 30 -33.70 55.06 -29.73
N PRO A 31 -32.63 55.86 -29.56
CA PRO A 31 -31.32 55.33 -29.26
C PRO A 31 -31.42 54.50 -27.99
N VAL A 32 -31.12 53.20 -28.11
CA VAL A 32 -31.04 52.26 -26.99
C VAL A 32 -30.21 52.91 -25.87
N PRO A 33 -30.79 53.15 -24.69
CA PRO A 33 -30.05 53.74 -23.57
C PRO A 33 -28.75 52.97 -23.29
N ASP A 34 -27.69 53.74 -23.06
CA ASP A 34 -26.30 53.25 -22.98
C ASP A 34 -26.08 52.16 -21.91
N ASP A 35 -26.93 52.13 -20.90
CA ASP A 35 -26.92 51.24 -19.75
C ASP A 35 -27.56 49.86 -20.03
N TRP A 36 -28.31 49.67 -21.12
CA TRP A 36 -29.07 48.43 -21.33
C TRP A 36 -28.22 47.20 -21.66
N CYS A 37 -27.10 47.40 -22.37
CA CYS A 37 -26.21 46.31 -22.79
C CYS A 37 -24.99 46.12 -21.86
N LEU A 38 -24.63 47.12 -21.06
CA LEU A 38 -23.47 47.06 -20.14
C LEU A 38 -23.92 46.75 -18.72
N GLY A 39 -24.49 45.55 -18.50
CA GLY A 39 -24.94 45.13 -17.17
C GLY A 39 -23.94 44.30 -16.38
N THR A 40 -24.42 43.65 -15.32
CA THR A 40 -23.54 42.97 -14.36
C THR A 40 -22.80 41.82 -15.03
N VAL A 41 -21.47 41.84 -14.92
CA VAL A 41 -20.60 40.76 -15.40
C VAL A 41 -20.49 39.69 -14.32
N TYR A 42 -20.63 38.44 -14.71
CA TYR A 42 -20.39 37.29 -13.84
C TYR A 42 -19.97 36.08 -14.68
N LEU A 43 -19.53 35.01 -14.03
CA LEU A 43 -19.27 33.74 -14.71
C LEU A 43 -20.52 32.86 -14.69
N GLY A 44 -20.79 32.17 -15.79
CA GLY A 44 -22.02 31.35 -15.93
C GLY A 44 -22.08 30.10 -15.06
N VAL A 45 -20.96 29.75 -14.46
CA VAL A 45 -20.86 28.85 -13.32
C VAL A 45 -20.83 29.74 -12.07
N GLY A 46 -21.65 29.44 -11.06
CA GLY A 46 -21.85 30.30 -9.88
C GLY A 46 -20.55 30.80 -9.23
N PRO A 47 -20.62 31.82 -8.35
CA PRO A 47 -19.44 32.46 -7.78
C PRO A 47 -18.57 31.44 -7.02
N GLY A 48 -17.49 31.00 -7.66
CA GLY A 48 -16.55 30.04 -7.09
C GLY A 48 -16.24 28.88 -8.01
N ILE A 49 -15.10 28.98 -8.69
CA ILE A 49 -14.28 27.87 -9.19
C ILE A 49 -14.90 27.07 -10.36
N PHE A 50 -14.12 26.90 -11.44
CA PHE A 50 -14.41 25.89 -12.46
C PHE A 50 -14.29 24.50 -11.83
N HIS A 51 -15.40 24.00 -11.30
CA HIS A 51 -15.51 22.61 -10.88
C HIS A 51 -15.54 21.71 -12.11
N ASN A 52 -14.70 20.67 -12.08
CA ASN A 52 -14.89 19.43 -12.84
C ASN A 52 -14.77 19.48 -14.37
N VAL A 53 -13.89 20.29 -14.96
CA VAL A 53 -13.41 19.96 -16.31
C VAL A 53 -12.05 19.28 -16.19
N MET A 54 -12.09 17.95 -16.00
CA MET A 54 -10.96 17.10 -16.37
C MET A 54 -10.71 17.33 -17.85
N SER A 55 -9.72 18.13 -18.17
CA SER A 55 -9.45 18.42 -19.55
C SER A 55 -7.96 18.44 -19.80
N ASN A 56 -7.53 17.35 -20.44
CA ASN A 56 -6.34 17.36 -21.28
C ASN A 56 -6.59 18.15 -22.59
N ALA A 57 -7.75 18.82 -22.70
CA ALA A 57 -8.16 19.71 -23.79
C ALA A 57 -8.31 21.17 -23.28
N PRO A 58 -8.32 22.18 -24.17
CA PRO A 58 -8.57 23.56 -23.77
C PRO A 58 -9.89 23.71 -22.99
N ILE A 59 -9.86 24.45 -21.88
CA ILE A 59 -11.07 24.70 -21.06
C ILE A 59 -11.82 25.88 -21.70
N GLN A 60 -13.14 25.74 -21.86
CA GLN A 60 -14.02 26.84 -22.27
C GLN A 60 -14.70 27.43 -21.03
N ALA A 61 -14.31 28.64 -20.66
CA ALA A 61 -14.84 29.36 -19.51
C ALA A 61 -15.97 30.32 -19.93
N PRO A 62 -17.24 30.09 -19.55
CA PRO A 62 -18.36 30.93 -19.98
C PRO A 62 -18.38 32.25 -19.20
N ILE A 63 -18.18 33.34 -19.92
CA ILE A 63 -18.30 34.71 -19.43
C ILE A 63 -19.70 35.20 -19.74
N ASN A 64 -20.42 35.65 -18.72
CA ASN A 64 -21.79 36.11 -18.85
C ASN A 64 -21.91 37.60 -18.51
N VAL A 65 -22.76 38.30 -19.25
CA VAL A 65 -23.17 39.66 -18.95
C VAL A 65 -24.69 39.70 -18.91
N ARG A 66 -25.23 40.08 -17.75
CA ARG A 66 -26.66 40.36 -17.58
C ARG A 66 -27.04 41.56 -18.43
N SER A 67 -28.00 41.42 -19.34
CA SER A 67 -28.70 42.57 -19.92
C SER A 67 -29.85 43.00 -18.98
N PHE A 68 -30.19 44.29 -18.98
CA PHE A 68 -31.18 44.84 -18.04
C PHE A 68 -32.63 44.75 -18.52
N THR A 69 -32.88 44.29 -19.75
CA THR A 69 -34.22 44.31 -20.35
C THR A 69 -34.50 43.03 -21.13
N ASP A 70 -35.55 42.32 -20.71
CA ASP A 70 -36.14 41.19 -21.43
C ASP A 70 -36.64 41.65 -22.82
N GLY A 71 -36.31 40.90 -23.87
CA GLY A 71 -36.84 41.11 -25.23
C GLY A 71 -35.99 41.95 -26.19
N LEU A 72 -34.75 42.32 -25.81
CA LEU A 72 -33.81 43.10 -26.65
C LEU A 72 -32.53 42.32 -27.00
N GLU A 73 -32.64 41.00 -27.14
CA GLU A 73 -31.53 40.08 -27.42
C GLU A 73 -30.78 40.44 -28.71
N GLN A 74 -31.47 40.99 -29.72
CA GLN A 74 -30.86 41.40 -30.99
C GLN A 74 -30.09 42.73 -30.93
N THR A 75 -30.35 43.58 -29.92
CA THR A 75 -29.83 44.96 -29.86
C THR A 75 -28.44 45.06 -29.22
N CYS A 76 -28.04 44.08 -28.40
CA CYS A 76 -26.73 44.03 -27.73
C CYS A 76 -25.70 43.17 -28.48
N SER A 77 -25.69 43.20 -29.81
CA SER A 77 -24.69 42.48 -30.63
C SER A 77 -23.34 43.21 -30.63
N GLY A 78 -22.25 42.47 -30.88
CA GLY A 78 -20.89 43.02 -30.92
C GLY A 78 -20.27 43.31 -29.55
N MET A 79 -20.82 42.73 -28.48
CA MET A 79 -20.24 42.82 -27.15
C MET A 79 -18.94 42.01 -27.05
N THR A 80 -17.95 42.54 -26.32
CA THR A 80 -16.72 41.80 -26.03
C THR A 80 -16.29 41.97 -24.58
N ALA A 81 -15.63 40.95 -24.03
CA ALA A 81 -15.00 40.99 -22.72
C ALA A 81 -13.47 40.94 -22.87
N SER A 82 -12.78 41.89 -22.26
CA SER A 82 -11.31 41.87 -22.11
C SER A 82 -10.94 41.08 -20.87
N VAL A 83 -10.18 40.01 -21.05
CA VAL A 83 -9.80 39.08 -19.99
C VAL A 83 -8.29 38.90 -19.99
N GLN A 84 -7.70 38.75 -18.82
CA GLN A 84 -6.27 38.49 -18.67
C GLN A 84 -6.01 37.67 -17.41
N LYS A 85 -4.83 37.07 -17.30
CA LYS A 85 -4.36 36.55 -16.02
C LYS A 85 -4.03 37.69 -15.06
N ALA A 86 -4.09 37.42 -13.76
CA ALA A 86 -3.79 38.41 -12.72
C ALA A 86 -2.33 38.93 -12.79
N ASP A 87 -1.42 38.16 -13.38
CA ASP A 87 -0.03 38.56 -13.66
C ASP A 87 0.12 39.43 -14.94
N GLY A 88 -0.98 39.73 -15.63
CA GLY A 88 -1.02 40.53 -16.87
C GLY A 88 -0.76 39.73 -18.15
N SER A 89 -0.43 38.43 -18.06
CA SER A 89 -0.27 37.56 -19.22
C SER A 89 -1.62 37.10 -19.81
N HIS A 90 -1.60 36.45 -20.98
CA HIS A 90 -2.79 35.90 -21.66
C HIS A 90 -3.93 36.89 -21.87
N ARG A 91 -3.59 38.15 -22.14
CA ARG A 91 -4.58 39.17 -22.46
C ARG A 91 -5.31 38.80 -23.76
N THR A 92 -6.61 38.65 -23.68
CA THR A 92 -7.46 38.24 -24.80
C THR A 92 -8.80 38.96 -24.77
N VAL A 93 -9.45 38.99 -25.93
CA VAL A 93 -10.79 39.53 -26.11
C VAL A 93 -11.72 38.38 -26.45
N VAL A 94 -12.75 38.20 -25.62
CA VAL A 94 -13.76 37.16 -25.78
C VAL A 94 -15.02 37.80 -26.38
N PRO A 95 -15.46 37.38 -27.58
CA PRO A 95 -16.74 37.81 -28.12
C PRO A 95 -17.87 37.24 -27.25
N LEU A 96 -18.86 38.07 -26.92
CA LEU A 96 -20.08 37.68 -26.22
C LEU A 96 -21.21 37.56 -27.23
N ASP A 97 -21.09 36.59 -28.13
CA ASP A 97 -21.90 36.42 -29.34
C ASP A 97 -23.07 35.44 -29.18
N GLN A 98 -23.18 34.79 -28.03
CA GLN A 98 -24.25 33.84 -27.74
C GLN A 98 -25.28 34.43 -26.77
N ASP A 99 -26.54 34.05 -26.98
CA ASP A 99 -27.64 34.36 -26.09
C ASP A 99 -27.87 33.23 -25.08
N GLY A 100 -28.31 33.61 -23.88
CA GLY A 100 -28.79 32.66 -22.89
C GLY A 100 -30.05 31.92 -23.37
N GLY A 101 -30.39 30.83 -22.68
CA GLY A 101 -31.55 29.99 -23.00
C GLY A 101 -32.71 30.22 -22.04
N THR A 102 -33.75 29.39 -22.17
CA THR A 102 -34.92 29.39 -21.27
C THR A 102 -34.63 28.87 -19.85
N THR A 103 -33.39 28.50 -19.57
CA THR A 103 -32.95 27.96 -18.28
C THR A 103 -31.78 28.78 -17.71
N MET A 104 -30.61 28.19 -17.50
CA MET A 104 -29.41 28.89 -17.02
C MET A 104 -28.28 28.74 -18.05
N PRO A 105 -27.65 29.84 -18.50
CA PRO A 105 -28.02 31.23 -18.21
C PRO A 105 -29.35 31.64 -18.89
N PRO A 106 -30.12 32.55 -18.27
CA PRO A 106 -31.43 32.98 -18.79
C PRO A 106 -31.30 33.83 -20.05
N THR A 107 -32.39 33.95 -20.83
CA THR A 107 -32.41 34.56 -22.17
C THR A 107 -31.93 36.02 -22.21
N TRP A 108 -32.06 36.76 -21.11
CA TRP A 108 -31.50 38.11 -20.95
C TRP A 108 -29.97 38.16 -20.75
N THR A 109 -29.24 37.07 -20.97
CA THR A 109 -27.79 37.00 -20.76
C THR A 109 -27.06 36.93 -22.08
N LYS A 110 -26.03 37.78 -22.27
CA LYS A 110 -25.03 37.58 -23.33
C LYS A 110 -23.88 36.73 -22.79
N LEU A 111 -23.48 35.71 -23.52
CA LEU A 111 -22.41 34.80 -23.13
C LEU A 111 -21.37 34.62 -24.22
N GLY A 112 -20.15 34.33 -23.79
CA GLY A 112 -19.02 33.98 -24.65
C GLY A 112 -18.07 33.06 -23.92
N TYR A 113 -17.18 32.38 -24.66
CA TYR A 113 -16.29 31.39 -24.08
C TYR A 113 -14.83 31.84 -24.17
N LEU A 114 -14.21 32.01 -23.01
CA LEU A 114 -12.76 32.12 -22.91
C LEU A 114 -12.13 30.75 -23.14
N THR A 115 -11.36 30.61 -24.22
CA THR A 115 -10.50 29.44 -24.43
C THR A 115 -9.24 29.58 -23.57
N VAL A 116 -9.14 28.78 -22.52
CA VAL A 116 -7.98 28.78 -21.61
C VAL A 116 -6.89 27.85 -22.16
N PRO A 117 -5.66 28.35 -22.41
CA PRO A 117 -4.57 27.54 -22.94
C PRO A 117 -4.16 26.39 -22.02
N LEU A 118 -3.80 25.26 -22.63
CA LEU A 118 -3.27 24.07 -21.95
C LEU A 118 -1.82 24.20 -21.48
N SER A 119 -1.04 25.15 -21.99
CA SER A 119 0.35 25.33 -21.54
C SER A 119 0.43 26.02 -20.19
N ASP A 120 -0.40 27.04 -19.95
CA ASP A 120 -0.15 28.04 -18.89
C ASP A 120 -1.39 28.85 -18.49
N GLY A 121 -2.58 28.44 -18.92
CA GLY A 121 -3.84 29.10 -18.56
C GLY A 121 -4.38 28.79 -17.16
N ALA A 122 -3.69 27.99 -16.34
CA ALA A 122 -4.09 27.77 -14.94
C ALA A 122 -3.76 28.98 -14.05
N GLY A 123 -4.53 29.18 -12.97
CA GLY A 123 -4.30 30.24 -11.99
C GLY A 123 -5.40 31.29 -11.97
N ASP A 124 -5.06 32.48 -11.47
CA ASP A 124 -5.99 33.59 -11.28
C ASP A 124 -6.14 34.42 -12.57
N TRP A 125 -7.39 34.71 -12.90
CA TRP A 125 -7.84 35.48 -14.05
C TRP A 125 -8.75 36.61 -13.61
N VAL A 126 -8.78 37.67 -14.42
CA VAL A 126 -9.61 38.84 -14.19
C VAL A 126 -10.27 39.27 -15.49
N ILE A 127 -11.58 39.50 -15.43
CA ILE A 127 -12.30 40.24 -16.47
C ILE A 127 -12.13 41.72 -16.12
N THR A 128 -11.49 42.46 -17.02
CA THR A 128 -11.07 43.86 -16.75
C THR A 128 -12.00 44.89 -17.38
N LYS A 129 -12.68 44.53 -18.46
CA LYS A 129 -13.48 45.46 -19.25
C LYS A 129 -14.51 44.73 -20.11
N ILE A 130 -15.69 45.33 -20.26
CA ILE A 130 -16.68 44.97 -21.28
C ILE A 130 -16.82 46.13 -22.26
N THR A 131 -16.99 45.82 -23.54
CA THR A 131 -17.25 46.81 -24.59
C THR A 131 -18.50 46.48 -25.38
N TRP A 132 -19.19 47.52 -25.83
CA TRP A 132 -20.26 47.43 -26.81
C TRP A 132 -20.20 48.66 -27.72
N GLY A 133 -19.88 48.47 -29.00
CA GLY A 133 -19.56 49.58 -29.91
C GLY A 133 -18.40 50.45 -29.36
N THR A 134 -18.62 51.75 -29.19
CA THR A 134 -17.65 52.68 -28.59
C THR A 134 -17.73 52.75 -27.06
N LYS A 135 -18.72 52.11 -26.45
CA LYS A 135 -18.98 52.17 -25.00
C LYS A 135 -18.12 51.16 -24.25
N VAL A 136 -17.72 51.55 -23.04
CA VAL A 136 -16.77 50.81 -22.21
C VAL A 136 -17.24 50.80 -20.76
N MET A 137 -17.26 49.62 -20.15
CA MET A 137 -17.43 49.44 -18.72
C MET A 137 -16.19 48.76 -18.14
N ALA A 138 -15.52 49.42 -17.20
CA ALA A 138 -14.46 48.79 -16.41
C ALA A 138 -15.07 47.81 -15.41
N THR A 139 -14.41 46.68 -15.20
CA THR A 139 -14.85 45.64 -14.26
C THR A 139 -13.65 44.96 -13.61
N ASP A 140 -13.86 44.27 -12.50
CA ASP A 140 -12.82 43.58 -11.74
C ASP A 140 -13.36 42.24 -11.21
N VAL A 141 -13.83 41.39 -12.12
CA VAL A 141 -14.38 40.08 -11.77
C VAL A 141 -13.24 39.06 -11.79
N HIS A 142 -12.83 38.64 -10.59
CA HIS A 142 -11.78 37.64 -10.38
C HIS A 142 -12.33 36.22 -10.45
N PHE A 143 -11.57 35.32 -11.07
CA PHE A 143 -11.85 33.90 -11.05
C PHE A 143 -10.59 33.07 -11.14
N ARG A 144 -10.67 31.82 -10.69
CA ARG A 144 -9.54 30.89 -10.71
C ARG A 144 -9.86 29.71 -11.62
N VAL A 145 -8.93 29.42 -12.53
CA VAL A 145 -8.94 28.21 -13.33
C VAL A 145 -8.01 27.19 -12.66
N LEU A 146 -8.60 26.11 -12.15
CA LEU A 146 -7.86 24.95 -11.67
C LEU A 146 -7.79 23.91 -12.78
N ARG A 147 -6.68 23.18 -12.87
CA ARG A 147 -6.57 21.99 -13.72
C ARG A 147 -6.65 20.73 -12.88
N ALA A 148 -7.19 19.68 -13.49
CA ALA A 148 -7.22 18.36 -12.88
C ALA A 148 -5.81 17.92 -12.46
N SER A 149 -5.70 17.43 -11.24
CA SER A 149 -4.45 16.89 -10.72
C SER A 149 -4.14 15.56 -11.41
N HIS A 150 -2.86 15.31 -11.69
CA HIS A 150 -2.44 14.01 -12.17
C HIS A 150 -2.26 13.07 -10.98
N LEU A 151 -3.01 11.97 -10.96
CA LEU A 151 -2.97 10.97 -9.91
C LEU A 151 -2.71 9.60 -10.55
N THR A 152 -1.73 8.87 -10.03
CA THR A 152 -1.48 7.48 -10.43
C THR A 152 -1.79 6.53 -9.29
N VAL A 153 -2.07 5.28 -9.61
CA VAL A 153 -2.22 4.20 -8.64
C VAL A 153 -1.47 2.98 -9.14
N ASP A 154 -0.58 2.47 -8.31
CA ASP A 154 0.29 1.35 -8.62
C ASP A 154 0.33 0.39 -7.43
N GLN A 155 0.43 -0.89 -7.76
CA GLN A 155 0.73 -1.92 -6.78
C GLN A 155 2.10 -2.55 -7.09
N PRO A 156 3.04 -2.55 -6.14
CA PRO A 156 4.29 -3.29 -6.31
C PRO A 156 3.99 -4.78 -6.40
N VAL A 157 4.64 -5.48 -7.32
CA VAL A 157 4.52 -6.94 -7.55
C VAL A 157 4.92 -7.75 -6.31
N ARG A 158 5.66 -7.15 -5.38
CA ARG A 158 6.29 -7.79 -4.22
C ARG A 158 6.22 -6.88 -3.00
N THR A 159 5.92 -7.43 -1.82
CA THR A 159 5.98 -6.70 -0.55
C THR A 159 6.95 -7.37 0.42
N SER A 160 7.72 -6.57 1.15
CA SER A 160 8.58 -7.03 2.25
C SER A 160 8.05 -6.46 3.58
N GLY A 161 7.93 -7.29 4.61
CA GLY A 161 7.54 -6.87 5.97
C GLY A 161 6.23 -7.48 6.47
N THR A 162 5.73 -6.95 7.59
CA THR A 162 4.43 -7.32 8.19
C THR A 162 3.29 -6.93 7.25
N ALA A 163 2.42 -7.89 6.99
CA ALA A 163 1.66 -7.91 5.76
C ALA A 163 0.41 -7.06 5.75
N ARG A 164 0.42 -6.16 4.78
CA ARG A 164 -0.73 -5.53 4.17
C ARG A 164 -0.30 -5.15 2.75
N THR A 165 -1.21 -5.19 1.79
CA THR A 165 -0.89 -4.81 0.41
C THR A 165 -0.52 -3.33 0.41
N THR A 166 0.72 -3.03 0.03
CA THR A 166 1.12 -1.64 -0.17
C THR A 166 0.57 -1.20 -1.52
N ILE A 167 -0.11 -0.06 -1.55
CA ILE A 167 -0.49 0.65 -2.77
C ILE A 167 0.29 1.96 -2.77
N THR A 168 0.87 2.30 -3.92
CA THR A 168 1.65 3.51 -4.11
C THR A 168 1.08 4.32 -5.25
N GLY A 169 1.52 5.57 -5.36
CA GLY A 169 1.23 6.39 -6.52
C GLY A 169 1.83 7.77 -6.34
N VAL A 170 1.58 8.64 -7.32
CA VAL A 170 2.03 10.02 -7.32
C VAL A 170 0.83 10.92 -7.53
N LEU A 171 0.77 11.99 -6.75
CA LEU A 171 -0.13 13.12 -6.93
C LEU A 171 0.69 14.34 -7.37
N GLN A 172 0.36 14.85 -8.55
CA GLN A 172 0.95 16.07 -9.10
C GLN A 172 -0.17 17.06 -9.43
N GLN A 173 0.13 18.33 -9.27
CA GLN A 173 -0.75 19.43 -9.61
C GLN A 173 -0.11 20.28 -10.70
N TYR A 174 -0.92 20.90 -11.55
CA TYR A 174 -0.41 21.89 -12.47
C TYR A 174 -0.09 23.19 -11.73
N THR A 175 1.09 23.75 -11.99
CA THR A 175 1.48 25.08 -11.53
C THR A 175 0.77 26.16 -12.36
N GLY A 176 0.86 27.43 -11.95
CA GLY A 176 0.36 28.57 -12.73
C GLY A 176 1.03 28.74 -14.10
N THR A 177 2.17 28.06 -14.33
CA THR A 177 2.87 27.98 -15.63
C THR A 177 2.50 26.73 -16.43
N GLY A 178 1.55 25.93 -15.91
CA GLY A 178 1.07 24.66 -16.45
C GLY A 178 2.10 23.53 -16.58
N ALA A 179 3.24 23.64 -15.90
CA ALA A 179 4.09 22.49 -15.59
C ALA A 179 3.47 21.64 -14.46
N LEU A 180 3.63 20.31 -14.52
CA LEU A 180 3.28 19.40 -13.41
C LEU A 180 4.32 19.49 -12.29
N ALA A 181 3.85 19.71 -11.07
CA ALA A 181 4.67 19.75 -9.87
C ALA A 181 4.11 18.81 -8.79
N PRO A 182 4.95 18.31 -7.88
CA PRO A 182 4.50 17.56 -6.70
C PRO A 182 3.39 18.28 -5.93
N SER A 183 2.38 17.53 -5.47
CA SER A 183 1.37 18.05 -4.54
C SER A 183 1.53 17.39 -3.16
N PRO A 184 2.33 17.99 -2.25
CA PRO A 184 2.60 17.43 -0.94
C PRO A 184 1.47 17.67 0.06
N ASN A 185 1.46 16.90 1.15
CA ASN A 185 0.54 17.03 2.28
C ASN A 185 -0.94 16.90 1.89
N ARG A 186 -1.26 16.06 0.90
CA ARG A 186 -2.62 15.79 0.45
C ARG A 186 -3.08 14.41 0.85
N THR A 187 -4.32 14.33 1.32
CA THR A 187 -4.96 13.05 1.63
C THR A 187 -5.46 12.40 0.36
N VAL A 188 -4.81 11.32 -0.03
CA VAL A 188 -5.26 10.40 -1.09
C VAL A 188 -6.07 9.29 -0.43
N SER A 189 -7.29 9.09 -0.91
CA SER A 189 -8.18 8.02 -0.45
C SER A 189 -8.19 6.89 -1.46
N LEU A 190 -8.02 5.66 -0.98
CA LEU A 190 -8.27 4.45 -1.76
C LEU A 190 -9.68 3.98 -1.47
N VAL A 191 -10.48 3.90 -2.51
CA VAL A 191 -11.90 3.51 -2.44
C VAL A 191 -12.15 2.27 -3.28
N HIS A 192 -12.96 1.38 -2.74
CA HIS A 192 -13.47 0.20 -3.43
C HIS A 192 -14.44 0.60 -4.55
N GLN A 193 -14.67 -0.28 -5.52
CA GLN A 193 -15.68 -0.07 -6.56
C GLN A 193 -17.10 0.17 -6.03
N SER A 194 -17.41 -0.33 -4.82
CA SER A 194 -18.69 -0.06 -4.14
C SER A 194 -18.77 1.32 -3.48
N GLY A 195 -17.72 2.13 -3.57
CA GLY A 195 -17.61 3.44 -2.90
C GLY A 195 -17.09 3.37 -1.45
N SER A 196 -16.89 2.18 -0.89
CA SER A 196 -16.42 2.02 0.49
C SER A 196 -14.94 2.40 0.64
N PRO A 197 -14.53 3.11 1.70
CA PRO A 197 -13.13 3.45 1.93
C PRO A 197 -12.32 2.20 2.30
N ILE A 198 -11.13 2.06 1.71
CA ILE A 198 -10.19 0.97 1.97
C ILE A 198 -9.04 1.45 2.85
N ALA A 199 -8.41 2.56 2.45
CA ALA A 199 -7.27 3.14 3.14
C ALA A 199 -7.12 4.61 2.74
N THR A 200 -6.39 5.37 3.54
CA THR A 200 -5.96 6.73 3.21
C THR A 200 -4.45 6.85 3.38
N ALA A 201 -3.84 7.76 2.62
CA ALA A 201 -2.44 8.11 2.76
C ALA A 201 -2.25 9.60 2.51
N THR A 202 -1.23 10.18 3.13
CA THR A 202 -0.81 11.56 2.86
C THR A 202 0.36 11.55 1.89
N SER A 203 0.32 12.40 0.87
CA SER A 203 1.44 12.58 -0.06
C SER A 203 2.63 13.27 0.61
N ASP A 204 3.83 12.81 0.30
CA ASP A 204 5.09 13.37 0.78
C ASP A 204 5.52 14.63 0.00
N ALA A 205 6.68 15.20 0.34
CA ALA A 205 7.25 16.37 -0.34
C ALA A 205 7.40 16.19 -1.87
N GLY A 206 7.60 14.95 -2.33
CA GLY A 206 7.67 14.60 -3.75
C GLY A 206 6.32 14.27 -4.38
N GLY A 207 5.21 14.47 -3.67
CA GLY A 207 3.86 14.14 -4.13
C GLY A 207 3.59 12.64 -4.14
N ARG A 208 4.49 11.81 -3.61
CA ARG A 208 4.33 10.36 -3.58
C ARG A 208 3.50 9.97 -2.38
N TYR A 209 2.62 9.00 -2.54
CA TYR A 209 1.87 8.45 -1.41
C TYR A 209 2.08 6.94 -1.33
N ARG A 210 1.98 6.43 -0.10
CA ARG A 210 2.05 5.01 0.20
C ARG A 210 0.96 4.66 1.19
N ALA A 211 -0.05 3.94 0.71
CA ALA A 211 -1.14 3.44 1.52
C ALA A 211 -0.95 1.95 1.79
N THR A 212 -1.43 1.53 2.94
CA THR A 212 -1.36 0.14 3.36
C THR A 212 -2.78 -0.41 3.44
N ALA A 213 -3.20 -1.11 2.39
CA ALA A 213 -4.56 -1.62 2.22
C ALA A 213 -4.73 -3.03 2.82
N ALA A 214 -5.83 -3.22 3.54
CA ALA A 214 -6.21 -4.51 4.11
C ALA A 214 -7.42 -5.07 3.36
N PHE A 215 -7.20 -6.13 2.58
CA PHE A 215 -8.27 -6.86 1.91
C PHE A 215 -7.99 -8.37 1.91
N THR A 216 -9.05 -9.16 1.93
CA THR A 216 -9.00 -10.63 2.05
C THR A 216 -8.96 -11.36 0.71
N GLN A 217 -9.15 -10.65 -0.40
CA GLN A 217 -9.15 -11.16 -1.78
C GLN A 217 -8.73 -10.06 -2.76
N ASN A 218 -8.47 -10.39 -4.02
CA ASN A 218 -8.20 -9.40 -5.06
C ASN A 218 -9.34 -8.37 -5.10
N THR A 219 -8.99 -7.09 -5.10
CA THR A 219 -9.90 -5.99 -4.79
C THR A 219 -9.79 -4.91 -5.85
N THR A 220 -10.90 -4.58 -6.51
CA THR A 220 -10.96 -3.46 -7.45
C THR A 220 -11.08 -2.15 -6.69
N LEU A 221 -10.12 -1.25 -6.91
CA LEU A 221 -10.02 0.02 -6.22
C LEU A 221 -9.59 1.16 -7.16
N ARG A 222 -9.79 2.39 -6.73
CA ARG A 222 -9.21 3.58 -7.35
C ARG A 222 -8.67 4.52 -6.28
N ALA A 223 -7.73 5.38 -6.66
CA ALA A 223 -7.28 6.48 -5.81
C ALA A 223 -8.09 7.74 -6.13
N THR A 224 -8.43 8.50 -5.09
CA THR A 224 -9.14 9.78 -5.21
C THR A 224 -8.50 10.82 -4.31
N VAL A 225 -8.57 12.09 -4.72
CA VAL A 225 -8.20 13.25 -3.90
C VAL A 225 -9.34 14.26 -3.92
N THR A 226 -9.66 14.81 -2.76
CA THR A 226 -10.67 15.87 -2.63
C THR A 226 -10.09 17.21 -3.04
N GLU A 227 -10.92 18.05 -3.65
CA GLU A 227 -10.56 19.41 -4.04
C GLU A 227 -10.14 20.27 -2.83
N THR A 228 -9.15 21.13 -3.07
CA THR A 228 -8.73 22.19 -2.14
C THR A 228 -8.38 23.45 -2.94
N ALA A 229 -8.06 24.56 -2.25
CA ALA A 229 -7.74 25.84 -2.89
C ALA A 229 -6.62 25.81 -3.96
N THR A 230 -5.76 24.78 -3.98
CA THR A 230 -4.65 24.66 -4.94
C THR A 230 -4.63 23.32 -5.70
N VAL A 231 -5.60 22.43 -5.46
CA VAL A 231 -5.65 21.07 -6.02
C VAL A 231 -7.07 20.80 -6.47
N SER A 232 -7.27 20.58 -7.76
CA SER A 232 -8.57 20.10 -8.26
C SER A 232 -8.79 18.64 -7.87
N SER A 233 -10.05 18.24 -7.71
CA SER A 233 -10.42 16.84 -7.52
C SER A 233 -9.82 15.97 -8.63
N ALA A 234 -9.33 14.78 -8.27
CA ALA A 234 -8.82 13.82 -9.24
C ALA A 234 -9.14 12.41 -8.79
N SER A 235 -9.38 11.53 -9.77
CA SER A 235 -9.59 10.11 -9.56
C SER A 235 -8.88 9.31 -10.64
N THR A 236 -8.28 8.19 -10.26
CA THR A 236 -7.80 7.21 -11.23
C THR A 236 -8.96 6.38 -11.79
N ASP A 237 -8.70 5.69 -12.89
CA ASP A 237 -9.51 4.54 -13.26
C ASP A 237 -9.48 3.45 -12.18
N PHE A 238 -10.44 2.54 -12.24
CA PHE A 238 -10.46 1.37 -11.39
C PHE A 238 -9.39 0.38 -11.83
N VAL A 239 -8.55 -0.03 -10.87
CA VAL A 239 -7.52 -1.05 -11.05
C VAL A 239 -7.76 -2.20 -10.08
N THR A 240 -7.40 -3.41 -10.48
CA THR A 240 -7.45 -4.58 -9.59
C THR A 240 -6.18 -4.65 -8.77
N ALA A 241 -6.31 -4.42 -7.46
CA ALA A 241 -5.25 -4.68 -6.50
C ALA A 241 -5.25 -6.16 -6.09
N HIS A 242 -4.15 -6.82 -6.36
CA HIS A 242 -3.90 -8.23 -6.13
C HIS A 242 -3.54 -8.51 -4.66
N LYS A 243 -3.96 -9.65 -4.14
CA LYS A 243 -3.60 -10.08 -2.78
C LYS A 243 -2.22 -10.73 -2.80
N LEU A 244 -1.26 -10.08 -2.15
CA LEU A 244 0.13 -10.53 -2.15
C LEU A 244 0.51 -11.21 -0.84
N LEU A 245 1.28 -12.28 -0.98
CA LEU A 245 2.06 -12.93 0.07
C LEU A 245 3.19 -11.99 0.49
N ALA A 246 3.32 -11.78 1.79
CA ALA A 246 4.48 -11.11 2.39
C ALA A 246 5.20 -12.03 3.37
N MET A 247 6.53 -11.96 3.34
CA MET A 247 7.38 -12.73 4.25
C MET A 247 8.48 -11.85 4.85
N SER A 248 8.69 -11.98 6.16
CA SER A 248 9.79 -11.33 6.87
C SER A 248 11.15 -11.84 6.38
N TYR A 249 12.22 -11.15 6.75
CA TYR A 249 13.55 -11.77 6.72
C TYR A 249 13.59 -13.01 7.62
N LEU A 250 14.46 -13.96 7.28
CA LEU A 250 14.63 -15.18 8.05
C LEU A 250 15.49 -14.91 9.29
N THR A 251 15.03 -15.37 10.44
CA THR A 251 15.76 -15.33 11.71
C THR A 251 16.32 -16.72 12.00
N ALA A 252 17.65 -16.84 11.95
CA ALA A 252 18.36 -18.08 12.25
C ALA A 252 19.77 -17.81 12.77
N ALA A 253 20.38 -18.80 13.43
CA ALA A 253 21.80 -18.75 13.76
C ALA A 253 22.66 -18.95 12.50
N THR A 254 23.71 -18.15 12.32
CA THR A 254 24.63 -18.24 11.17
C THR A 254 25.52 -19.49 11.20
N THR A 255 25.66 -20.11 12.38
CA THR A 255 26.40 -21.36 12.57
C THR A 255 25.46 -22.48 13.04
N ALA A 256 25.62 -23.65 12.45
CA ALA A 256 24.97 -24.90 12.86
C ALA A 256 26.03 -25.97 13.14
N TYR A 257 25.62 -27.09 13.72
CA TYR A 257 26.49 -28.21 14.01
C TYR A 257 25.96 -29.50 13.38
N VAL A 258 26.86 -30.33 12.88
CA VAL A 258 26.53 -31.65 12.35
C VAL A 258 25.70 -32.43 13.38
N ASN A 259 24.66 -33.11 12.90
CA ASN A 259 23.71 -33.90 13.67
C ASN A 259 22.95 -33.14 14.79
N THR A 260 22.93 -31.80 14.75
CA THR A 260 22.18 -30.97 15.69
C THR A 260 21.01 -30.30 14.98
N LEU A 261 19.87 -30.18 15.66
CA LEU A 261 18.70 -29.51 15.09
C LEU A 261 18.96 -28.00 14.98
N TRP A 262 18.99 -27.48 13.76
CA TRP A 262 19.09 -26.05 13.48
C TRP A 262 17.71 -25.48 13.18
N LYS A 263 17.40 -24.32 13.77
CA LYS A 263 16.11 -23.65 13.67
C LYS A 263 16.23 -22.40 12.79
N VAL A 264 15.30 -22.25 11.87
CA VAL A 264 15.02 -21.00 11.15
C VAL A 264 13.57 -20.59 11.38
N SER A 265 13.33 -19.30 11.53
CA SER A 265 12.02 -18.76 11.84
C SER A 265 11.74 -17.47 11.09
N GLY A 266 10.47 -17.10 11.01
CA GLY A 266 10.01 -15.88 10.36
C GLY A 266 8.50 -15.73 10.51
N THR A 267 7.95 -14.73 9.83
CA THR A 267 6.50 -14.53 9.70
C THR A 267 6.12 -14.47 8.24
N ALA A 268 4.99 -15.10 7.89
CA ALA A 268 4.39 -15.01 6.58
C ALA A 268 2.88 -14.79 6.68
N TYR A 269 2.34 -14.11 5.69
CA TYR A 269 0.98 -13.61 5.69
C TYR A 269 0.51 -13.44 4.23
N PRO A 270 -0.81 -13.31 3.99
CA PRO A 270 -1.91 -13.30 4.97
C PRO A 270 -2.36 -14.70 5.40
N GLY A 271 -2.77 -14.83 6.66
CA GLY A 271 -3.43 -16.01 7.19
C GLY A 271 -2.53 -17.25 7.35
N LYS A 272 -3.17 -18.43 7.28
CA LYS A 272 -2.53 -19.73 7.45
C LYS A 272 -1.92 -20.19 6.13
N LEU A 273 -0.60 -20.09 6.01
CA LEU A 273 0.15 -20.41 4.79
C LEU A 273 1.00 -21.66 5.00
N MET A 274 1.18 -22.46 3.95
CA MET A 274 2.10 -23.59 3.99
C MET A 274 3.52 -23.05 3.89
N THR A 275 4.42 -23.51 4.75
CA THR A 275 5.85 -23.18 4.65
C THR A 275 6.70 -24.43 4.71
N SER A 276 7.66 -24.53 3.78
CA SER A 276 8.56 -25.66 3.59
C SER A 276 10.01 -25.17 3.63
N LEU A 277 10.85 -25.87 4.38
CA LEU A 277 12.29 -25.64 4.38
C LEU A 277 12.94 -26.47 3.28
N GLU A 278 13.75 -25.82 2.46
CA GLU A 278 14.50 -26.43 1.38
C GLU A 278 15.98 -26.12 1.51
N ILE A 279 16.81 -27.00 0.95
CA ILE A 279 18.26 -26.92 0.94
C ILE A 279 18.76 -27.00 -0.50
N PHE A 280 19.72 -26.15 -0.84
CA PHE A 280 20.34 -26.15 -2.16
C PHE A 280 21.45 -27.22 -2.21
N ARG A 281 21.32 -28.20 -3.09
CA ARG A 281 22.29 -29.28 -3.35
C ARG A 281 22.22 -29.66 -4.82
N ASP A 282 23.34 -30.06 -5.41
CA ASP A 282 23.41 -30.58 -6.78
C ASP A 282 22.78 -29.64 -7.84
N GLY A 283 22.91 -28.32 -7.64
CA GLY A 283 22.35 -27.30 -8.54
C GLY A 283 20.85 -27.04 -8.40
N ALA A 284 20.15 -27.74 -7.50
CA ALA A 284 18.71 -27.64 -7.31
C ALA A 284 18.30 -27.46 -5.84
N TRP A 285 17.04 -27.10 -5.63
CA TRP A 285 16.44 -27.00 -4.29
C TRP A 285 15.72 -28.28 -3.95
N HIS A 286 16.02 -28.84 -2.77
CA HIS A 286 15.45 -30.08 -2.27
C HIS A 286 14.77 -29.87 -0.93
N ALA A 287 13.71 -30.63 -0.64
CA ALA A 287 13.05 -30.60 0.66
C ALA A 287 14.02 -30.99 1.79
N ALA A 288 14.10 -30.16 2.84
CA ALA A 288 14.92 -30.42 4.02
C ALA A 288 14.17 -31.23 5.11
N GLY A 289 12.96 -31.70 4.80
CA GLY A 289 12.14 -32.55 5.69
C GLY A 289 11.34 -31.80 6.76
N SER A 290 11.29 -30.46 6.73
CA SER A 290 10.47 -29.66 7.66
C SER A 290 9.50 -28.77 6.89
N ALA A 291 8.22 -29.12 6.94
CA ALA A 291 7.15 -28.35 6.34
C ALA A 291 5.89 -28.40 7.22
N ASN A 292 5.18 -27.29 7.34
CA ASN A 292 3.90 -27.20 8.05
C ASN A 292 3.19 -25.89 7.69
N TYR A 293 2.02 -25.64 8.24
CA TYR A 293 1.38 -24.33 8.17
C TYR A 293 2.04 -23.31 9.13
N THR A 294 1.84 -22.03 8.86
CA THR A 294 2.07 -20.95 9.84
C THR A 294 1.08 -21.05 11.00
N ALA A 295 1.45 -20.48 12.14
CA ALA A 295 0.50 -20.22 13.23
C ALA A 295 -0.52 -19.15 12.81
N ALA A 296 -1.59 -18.98 13.58
CA ALA A 296 -2.65 -18.00 13.29
C ALA A 296 -2.12 -16.55 13.16
N ASN A 297 -1.06 -16.22 13.89
CA ASN A 297 -0.39 -14.92 13.81
C ASN A 297 0.62 -14.80 12.66
N GLY A 298 0.69 -15.78 11.74
CA GLY A 298 1.63 -15.82 10.61
C GLY A 298 3.04 -16.31 10.96
N SER A 299 3.38 -16.50 12.25
CA SER A 299 4.70 -16.98 12.66
C SER A 299 4.93 -18.44 12.28
N TYR A 300 6.18 -18.79 12.00
CA TYR A 300 6.61 -20.16 11.75
C TYR A 300 8.03 -20.43 12.25
N ALA A 301 8.32 -21.70 12.49
CA ALA A 301 9.66 -22.22 12.72
C ALA A 301 9.85 -23.53 11.94
N ARG A 302 10.96 -23.64 11.23
CA ARG A 302 11.35 -24.86 10.52
C ARG A 302 12.71 -25.32 11.00
N TYR A 303 12.92 -26.62 10.88
CA TYR A 303 14.07 -27.28 11.48
C TYR A 303 14.79 -28.14 10.46
N TRP A 304 16.11 -28.11 10.51
CA TRP A 304 16.95 -28.95 9.67
C TRP A 304 18.08 -29.54 10.50
N LYS A 305 18.41 -30.81 10.23
CA LYS A 305 19.50 -31.52 10.89
C LYS A 305 20.59 -31.82 9.85
N PRO A 306 21.65 -31.00 9.74
CA PRO A 306 22.76 -31.30 8.83
C PRO A 306 23.44 -32.61 9.20
N ASN A 307 23.90 -33.35 8.20
CA ASN A 307 24.68 -34.58 8.36
C ASN A 307 26.16 -34.42 7.96
N ALA A 308 26.56 -33.26 7.45
CA ALA A 308 27.93 -32.95 7.04
C ALA A 308 28.26 -31.48 7.35
N ALA A 309 29.56 -31.21 7.58
CA ALA A 309 30.06 -29.86 7.75
C ALA A 309 30.26 -29.17 6.39
N GLY A 310 30.27 -27.84 6.38
CA GLY A 310 30.37 -27.01 5.18
C GLY A 310 29.41 -25.84 5.20
N THR A 311 29.40 -25.05 4.13
CA THR A 311 28.45 -23.95 3.96
C THR A 311 27.25 -24.45 3.16
N PHE A 312 26.05 -24.23 3.69
CA PHE A 312 24.81 -24.61 3.04
C PHE A 312 23.94 -23.38 2.80
N ARG A 313 23.23 -23.38 1.67
CA ARG A 313 22.16 -22.42 1.39
C ARG A 313 20.83 -23.11 1.67
N LEU A 314 20.02 -22.49 2.50
CA LEU A 314 18.66 -22.93 2.77
C LEU A 314 17.69 -21.84 2.38
N ARG A 315 16.46 -22.22 2.03
CA ARG A 315 15.37 -21.27 1.84
C ARG A 315 14.11 -21.76 2.51
N VAL A 316 13.28 -20.83 2.95
CA VAL A 316 11.90 -21.14 3.29
C VAL A 316 11.04 -20.73 2.12
N VAL A 317 10.31 -21.70 1.57
CA VAL A 317 9.27 -21.48 0.57
C VAL A 317 7.94 -21.37 1.30
N VAL A 318 7.16 -20.35 0.98
CA VAL A 318 5.82 -20.11 1.49
C VAL A 318 4.85 -20.15 0.32
N SER A 319 3.75 -20.87 0.50
CA SER A 319 2.67 -20.95 -0.48
C SER A 319 1.31 -20.85 0.17
N GLY A 320 0.35 -20.34 -0.59
CA GLY A 320 -1.05 -20.29 -0.21
C GLY A 320 -1.95 -20.20 -1.44
N PRO A 321 -3.19 -20.71 -1.35
CA PRO A 321 -4.15 -20.65 -2.45
C PRO A 321 -4.60 -19.21 -2.71
N GLY A 322 -4.77 -18.85 -3.99
CA GLY A 322 -5.31 -17.55 -4.41
C GLY A 322 -4.42 -16.35 -4.07
N LEU A 323 -3.09 -16.54 -4.06
CA LEU A 323 -2.10 -15.48 -3.87
C LEU A 323 -1.23 -15.36 -5.13
N ASP A 324 -1.17 -14.18 -5.72
CA ASP A 324 -0.61 -13.99 -7.07
C ASP A 324 0.93 -14.10 -7.13
N ASN A 325 1.62 -13.92 -6.00
CA ASN A 325 3.07 -14.10 -5.88
C ASN A 325 3.45 -15.36 -5.07
N SER A 326 2.54 -16.33 -4.98
CA SER A 326 2.80 -17.66 -4.40
C SER A 326 3.22 -18.65 -5.51
N PRO A 327 4.27 -19.46 -5.31
CA PRO A 327 5.09 -19.55 -4.10
C PRO A 327 6.12 -18.41 -3.99
N TRP A 328 6.43 -18.05 -2.76
CA TRP A 328 7.45 -17.04 -2.44
C TRP A 328 8.57 -17.66 -1.60
N SER A 329 9.81 -17.21 -1.74
CA SER A 329 10.90 -17.71 -0.91
C SER A 329 11.94 -16.66 -0.52
N ARG A 330 12.65 -16.94 0.57
CA ARG A 330 13.87 -16.23 0.98
C ARG A 330 14.89 -17.25 1.42
N ASP A 331 16.14 -16.98 1.07
CA ASP A 331 17.26 -17.83 1.42
C ASP A 331 18.11 -17.25 2.57
N VAL A 332 18.91 -18.12 3.15
CA VAL A 332 19.87 -17.85 4.20
C VAL A 332 21.06 -18.79 4.02
N ALA A 333 22.26 -18.27 4.25
CA ALA A 333 23.47 -19.07 4.30
C ALA A 333 23.76 -19.48 5.76
N VAL A 334 24.12 -20.76 5.96
CA VAL A 334 24.52 -21.28 7.26
C VAL A 334 25.84 -22.03 7.13
N THR A 335 26.75 -21.76 8.06
CA THR A 335 28.00 -22.53 8.19
C THR A 335 27.77 -23.68 9.16
N VAL A 336 27.80 -24.91 8.67
CA VAL A 336 27.76 -26.11 9.51
C VAL A 336 29.18 -26.50 9.88
N ARG A 337 29.43 -26.63 11.18
CA ARG A 337 30.71 -27.08 11.71
C ARG A 337 30.59 -28.52 12.21
N GLN A 338 31.68 -29.27 12.09
CA GLN A 338 31.81 -30.48 12.88
C GLN A 338 31.73 -30.10 14.36
N LEU A 339 31.04 -30.94 15.14
CA LEU A 339 31.22 -30.87 16.59
C LEU A 339 32.69 -31.17 16.89
N PRO A 340 33.36 -30.40 17.77
CA PRO A 340 34.71 -30.70 18.18
C PRO A 340 34.80 -32.17 18.62
N GLN A 341 35.75 -32.94 18.10
CA GLN A 341 35.94 -34.37 18.43
C GLN A 341 36.64 -34.58 19.79
N GLN A 342 36.52 -33.62 20.69
CA GLN A 342 37.28 -33.58 21.93
C GLN A 342 36.46 -34.06 23.12
N PRO A 343 37.12 -34.53 24.20
CA PRO A 343 36.43 -35.06 25.35
C PRO A 343 35.44 -34.05 25.92
N THR A 344 34.22 -34.54 26.11
CA THR A 344 33.12 -33.77 26.68
C THR A 344 33.02 -34.06 28.16
N TYR A 345 32.99 -32.99 28.95
CA TYR A 345 32.94 -33.04 30.41
C TYR A 345 31.52 -32.66 30.85
N LEU A 346 30.80 -33.66 31.38
CA LEU A 346 29.57 -33.43 32.14
C LEU A 346 29.94 -33.38 33.63
N SER A 347 29.51 -32.31 34.30
CA SER A 347 29.61 -32.18 35.76
C SER A 347 28.27 -31.67 36.28
N GLY A 348 27.83 -32.19 37.41
CA GLY A 348 26.60 -31.74 38.04
C GLY A 348 26.45 -32.25 39.46
N LEU A 349 25.39 -31.79 40.11
CA LEU A 349 24.97 -32.20 41.45
C LEU A 349 23.51 -32.64 41.38
N VAL A 350 23.16 -33.66 42.18
CA VAL A 350 21.78 -34.11 42.39
C VAL A 350 21.50 -34.03 43.88
N ALA A 351 20.52 -33.22 44.28
CA ALA A 351 20.20 -32.99 45.69
C ALA A 351 18.70 -32.70 45.88
N PRO A 352 18.12 -33.06 47.04
CA PRO A 352 16.77 -32.64 47.40
C PRO A 352 16.69 -31.11 47.48
N THR A 353 15.60 -30.54 46.94
CA THR A 353 15.44 -29.07 46.90
C THR A 353 15.19 -28.45 48.28
N ALA A 354 14.70 -29.23 49.24
CA ALA A 354 14.34 -28.78 50.59
C ALA A 354 15.10 -29.50 51.72
N GLY A 355 16.26 -30.10 51.44
CA GLY A 355 17.01 -30.91 52.41
C GLY A 355 16.38 -32.29 52.69
N PRO A 356 17.05 -33.15 53.47
CA PRO A 356 16.47 -34.42 53.92
C PRO A 356 15.29 -34.18 54.90
N PRO A 357 14.33 -35.12 55.02
CA PRO A 357 14.32 -36.45 54.41
C PRO A 357 13.79 -36.49 52.97
N VAL A 358 14.29 -37.44 52.18
CA VAL A 358 13.78 -37.75 50.84
C VAL A 358 12.58 -38.69 50.98
N LYS A 359 11.41 -38.31 50.47
CA LYS A 359 10.17 -39.09 50.46
C LYS A 359 9.69 -39.33 49.03
N PHE A 360 8.71 -40.21 48.85
CA PHE A 360 8.01 -40.34 47.57
C PHE A 360 7.46 -38.98 47.14
N GLY A 361 7.69 -38.59 45.89
CA GLY A 361 7.27 -37.29 45.36
C GLY A 361 8.14 -36.11 45.76
N THR A 362 9.14 -36.26 46.66
CA THR A 362 10.06 -35.18 47.03
C THR A 362 10.67 -34.54 45.79
N LYS A 363 10.61 -33.20 45.73
CA LYS A 363 11.24 -32.44 44.66
C LYS A 363 12.75 -32.51 44.81
N MET A 364 13.38 -33.03 43.78
CA MET A 364 14.81 -33.11 43.58
C MET A 364 15.19 -32.06 42.55
N SER A 365 16.36 -31.47 42.77
CA SER A 365 17.00 -30.59 41.80
C SER A 365 18.23 -31.28 41.23
N SER A 366 18.49 -31.01 39.96
CA SER A 366 19.74 -31.39 39.32
C SER A 366 20.24 -30.20 38.52
N PHE A 367 21.48 -29.84 38.74
CA PHE A 367 22.10 -28.69 38.09
C PHE A 367 23.56 -28.95 37.82
N GLY A 368 24.10 -28.27 36.82
CA GLY A 368 25.48 -28.45 36.41
C GLY A 368 25.79 -27.76 35.10
N PHE A 369 26.86 -28.22 34.47
CA PHE A 369 27.28 -27.72 33.17
C PHE A 369 27.77 -28.86 32.27
N LEU A 370 27.58 -28.65 30.97
CA LEU A 370 28.13 -29.46 29.90
C LEU A 370 29.13 -28.61 29.13
N LYS A 371 30.39 -29.05 29.16
CA LYS A 371 31.48 -28.38 28.45
C LYS A 371 32.21 -29.35 27.53
N ILE A 372 32.70 -28.82 26.42
CA ILE A 372 33.56 -29.55 25.48
C ILE A 372 34.96 -28.94 25.52
N ARG A 373 36.00 -29.77 25.49
CA ARG A 373 37.36 -29.24 25.31
C ARG A 373 37.51 -28.75 23.87
N ARG A 374 38.17 -27.61 23.70
CA ARG A 374 38.44 -27.01 22.39
C ARG A 374 39.86 -27.33 21.95
N SER A 375 40.15 -27.11 20.67
CA SER A 375 41.48 -27.32 20.08
C SER A 375 42.60 -26.54 20.78
N ASP A 376 42.28 -25.40 21.38
CA ASP A 376 43.19 -24.57 22.19
C ASP A 376 43.38 -25.08 23.64
N GLY A 377 42.79 -26.23 23.98
CA GLY A 377 42.81 -26.81 25.33
C GLY A 377 41.80 -26.19 26.31
N SER A 378 41.13 -25.09 25.96
CA SER A 378 40.10 -24.45 26.77
C SER A 378 38.83 -25.30 26.86
N ARG A 379 37.96 -25.02 27.85
CA ARG A 379 36.63 -25.65 27.96
C ARG A 379 35.55 -24.68 27.50
N GLY A 380 34.83 -25.07 26.45
CA GLY A 380 33.70 -24.31 25.89
C GLY A 380 32.33 -24.85 26.28
N PRO A 381 31.29 -24.00 26.31
CA PRO A 381 29.94 -24.46 26.58
C PRO A 381 29.38 -25.26 25.41
N VAL A 382 28.56 -26.27 25.72
CA VAL A 382 27.74 -26.96 24.72
C VAL A 382 26.31 -26.46 24.89
N ALA A 383 25.81 -25.70 23.93
CA ALA A 383 24.46 -25.13 23.97
C ALA A 383 23.41 -26.06 23.35
N ASN A 384 22.17 -25.98 23.85
CA ASN A 384 21.01 -26.73 23.36
C ASN A 384 21.16 -28.26 23.34
N ALA A 385 22.06 -28.81 24.15
CA ALA A 385 22.23 -30.25 24.32
C ALA A 385 21.30 -30.76 25.44
N LEU A 386 20.64 -31.89 25.22
CA LEU A 386 19.75 -32.49 26.21
C LEU A 386 20.54 -33.27 27.26
N VAL A 387 20.40 -32.87 28.52
CA VAL A 387 20.89 -33.59 29.70
C VAL A 387 19.69 -34.22 30.40
N GLU A 388 19.72 -35.53 30.56
CA GLU A 388 18.72 -36.34 31.22
C GLU A 388 19.18 -36.75 32.63
N VAL A 389 18.22 -36.86 33.53
CA VAL A 389 18.43 -37.49 34.83
C VAL A 389 17.83 -38.88 34.76
N LEU A 390 18.64 -39.88 35.06
CA LEU A 390 18.20 -41.26 35.19
C LEU A 390 18.32 -41.68 36.64
N ALA A 391 17.41 -42.53 37.11
CA ALA A 391 17.49 -43.11 38.43
C ALA A 391 17.21 -44.61 38.39
N LYS A 392 17.70 -45.37 39.37
CA LYS A 392 17.40 -46.82 39.51
C LYS A 392 17.52 -47.28 40.96
N ARG A 393 16.80 -48.36 41.31
CA ARG A 393 17.06 -49.12 42.54
C ARG A 393 18.29 -50.03 42.34
N PRO A 394 18.99 -50.44 43.41
CA PRO A 394 20.11 -51.38 43.31
C PRO A 394 19.78 -52.68 42.55
N GLY A 395 18.55 -53.19 42.70
CA GLY A 395 18.08 -54.42 42.03
C GLY A 395 17.47 -54.23 40.64
N ASP A 396 17.32 -53.00 40.14
CA ASP A 396 16.72 -52.76 38.82
C ASP A 396 17.76 -53.00 37.71
N ALA A 397 17.37 -53.78 36.69
CA ALA A 397 18.21 -54.07 35.52
C ALA A 397 18.45 -52.84 34.61
N THR A 398 17.55 -51.85 34.64
CA THR A 398 17.57 -50.70 33.72
C THR A 398 17.43 -49.36 34.45
N TRP A 399 18.06 -48.33 33.89
CA TRP A 399 17.93 -46.95 34.33
C TRP A 399 16.62 -46.35 33.80
N ARG A 400 15.79 -45.76 34.68
CA ARG A 400 14.60 -45.01 34.27
C ARG A 400 14.88 -43.51 34.15
N LYS A 401 14.41 -42.88 33.09
CA LYS A 401 14.46 -41.42 32.93
C LYS A 401 13.44 -40.77 33.86
N VAL A 402 13.90 -39.87 34.73
CA VAL A 402 13.06 -39.11 35.67
C VAL A 402 12.96 -37.62 35.29
N SER A 403 13.87 -37.13 34.44
CA SER A 403 13.87 -35.72 33.99
C SER A 403 14.76 -35.51 32.78
N GLY A 404 14.70 -34.30 32.20
CA GLY A 404 15.73 -33.79 31.32
C GLY A 404 15.55 -32.31 30.97
N SER A 405 16.65 -31.63 30.66
CA SER A 405 16.67 -30.21 30.29
C SER A 405 17.74 -29.92 29.26
N ALA A 406 17.48 -28.95 28.38
CA ALA A 406 18.45 -28.50 27.40
C ALA A 406 19.42 -27.49 28.04
N THR A 407 20.68 -27.57 27.67
CA THR A 407 21.69 -26.62 28.14
C THR A 407 21.48 -25.23 27.54
N THR A 408 21.75 -24.20 28.35
CA THR A 408 21.75 -22.79 27.90
C THR A 408 22.89 -22.50 26.93
N SER A 409 22.94 -21.28 26.40
CA SER A 409 24.08 -20.79 25.59
C SER A 409 25.42 -20.87 26.32
N THR A 410 25.41 -20.81 27.65
CA THR A 410 26.58 -20.93 28.52
C THR A 410 26.86 -22.37 28.98
N GLY A 411 26.11 -23.35 28.46
CA GLY A 411 26.31 -24.77 28.73
C GLY A 411 25.77 -25.25 30.07
N TYR A 412 25.06 -24.40 30.82
CA TYR A 412 24.46 -24.75 32.10
C TYR A 412 23.13 -25.44 31.90
N PHE A 413 22.79 -26.36 32.80
CA PHE A 413 21.46 -26.95 32.86
C PHE A 413 20.94 -26.91 34.30
N TYR A 414 19.63 -26.84 34.40
CA TYR A 414 18.89 -26.98 35.64
C TYR A 414 17.61 -27.73 35.33
N ASN A 415 17.25 -28.68 36.19
CA ASN A 415 15.99 -29.40 36.09
C ASN A 415 15.47 -29.79 37.48
N ASN A 416 14.14 -29.77 37.60
CA ASN A 416 13.42 -30.29 38.76
C ASN A 416 12.77 -31.62 38.38
N TRP A 417 12.68 -32.51 39.34
CA TRP A 417 11.98 -33.78 39.19
C TRP A 417 11.49 -34.30 40.53
N SER A 418 10.56 -35.24 40.51
CA SER A 418 10.01 -35.84 41.73
C SER A 418 10.52 -37.26 41.89
N VAL A 419 10.87 -37.63 43.13
CA VAL A 419 11.30 -39.00 43.47
C VAL A 419 10.19 -39.99 43.13
N PRO A 420 10.40 -40.93 42.19
CA PRO A 420 9.35 -41.86 41.78
C PRO A 420 9.46 -43.23 42.49
N PHE A 421 10.17 -43.31 43.62
CA PHE A 421 10.45 -44.54 44.39
C PHE A 421 9.65 -44.51 45.69
N ALA A 422 9.07 -45.63 46.08
CA ALA A 422 8.21 -45.77 47.25
C ALA A 422 9.02 -45.67 48.56
N ALA A 423 8.33 -45.46 49.68
CA ALA A 423 8.93 -45.49 51.01
C ALA A 423 9.68 -46.82 51.27
N GLY A 424 10.84 -46.73 51.90
CA GLY A 424 11.73 -47.87 52.16
C GLY A 424 12.65 -48.25 51.00
N GLU A 425 12.43 -47.71 49.79
CA GLU A 425 13.30 -47.98 48.65
C GLU A 425 14.57 -47.14 48.70
N THR A 426 15.69 -47.72 48.25
CA THR A 426 16.94 -46.99 48.01
C THR A 426 17.15 -46.83 46.51
N PHE A 427 17.61 -45.67 46.07
CA PHE A 427 17.91 -45.41 44.66
C PHE A 427 19.21 -44.64 44.46
N THR A 428 19.75 -44.74 43.26
CA THR A 428 20.84 -43.89 42.76
C THR A 428 20.35 -43.09 41.57
N ALA A 429 20.96 -41.95 41.33
CA ALA A 429 20.72 -41.13 40.15
C ALA A 429 22.02 -40.89 39.36
N VAL A 430 21.92 -40.76 38.05
CA VAL A 430 23.01 -40.40 37.15
C VAL A 430 22.55 -39.35 36.16
N LEU A 431 23.49 -38.54 35.71
CA LEU A 431 23.27 -37.58 34.63
C LEU A 431 23.78 -38.17 33.31
N ARG A 432 22.95 -38.13 32.27
CA ARG A 432 23.28 -38.61 30.92
C ARG A 432 23.02 -37.49 29.92
N TYR A 433 23.97 -37.19 29.05
CA TYR A 433 23.67 -36.37 27.86
C TYR A 433 23.34 -37.31 26.69
N THR A 434 22.29 -37.00 25.93
CA THR A 434 21.78 -37.89 24.86
C THR A 434 22.25 -37.52 23.46
N THR A 435 22.90 -36.38 23.31
CA THR A 435 23.48 -35.99 22.02
C THR A 435 24.67 -36.93 21.71
N THR A 436 24.53 -37.74 20.66
CA THR A 436 25.62 -38.59 20.14
C THR A 436 26.76 -37.71 19.62
N LEU A 437 27.75 -37.48 20.46
CA LEU A 437 29.03 -36.87 20.06
C LEU A 437 29.95 -37.96 19.48
N PRO A 438 30.81 -37.65 18.49
CA PRO A 438 31.77 -38.61 17.96
C PRO A 438 32.62 -39.22 19.08
N ARG A 439 32.64 -40.56 19.17
CA ARG A 439 33.23 -41.33 20.27
C ARG A 439 34.75 -41.12 20.38
N ALA A 440 35.21 -40.42 21.41
CA ALA A 440 36.51 -40.64 22.05
C ALA A 440 36.56 -39.94 23.44
N ALA A 441 36.14 -40.64 24.50
CA ALA A 441 36.26 -40.34 25.95
C ALA A 441 35.68 -38.97 26.43
N SER A 442 35.20 -38.71 27.66
CA SER A 442 35.01 -39.48 28.89
C SER A 442 33.63 -39.10 29.46
N SER A 443 32.72 -40.05 29.66
CA SER A 443 31.53 -39.83 30.47
C SER A 443 31.89 -39.94 31.95
N THR A 444 32.21 -38.85 32.63
CA THR A 444 32.02 -38.80 34.08
C THR A 444 30.55 -38.50 34.34
N SER A 445 29.69 -39.50 34.17
CA SER A 445 28.41 -39.48 34.87
C SER A 445 28.73 -39.72 36.35
N GLY A 446 28.60 -38.70 37.19
CA GLY A 446 28.60 -38.91 38.63
C GLY A 446 27.44 -39.83 38.99
N THR A 447 27.69 -40.88 39.76
CA THR A 447 26.62 -41.59 40.46
C THR A 447 26.34 -40.83 41.75
N PHE A 448 25.09 -40.40 41.92
CA PHE A 448 24.64 -39.66 43.09
C PHE A 448 23.75 -40.55 43.95
N GLY A 449 24.03 -40.58 45.25
CA GLY A 449 23.40 -41.48 46.21
C GLY A 449 24.37 -42.54 46.75
N PRO A 450 23.87 -43.60 47.41
CA PRO A 450 22.46 -43.97 47.51
C PRO A 450 21.60 -42.96 48.28
N PHE A 451 20.36 -42.77 47.85
CA PHE A 451 19.31 -42.04 48.56
C PHE A 451 18.28 -43.04 49.09
N THR A 452 17.99 -43.01 50.38
CA THR A 452 16.95 -43.84 51.00
C THR A 452 15.67 -43.05 51.16
N VAL A 453 14.57 -43.57 50.60
CA VAL A 453 13.25 -42.94 50.67
C VAL A 453 12.63 -43.25 52.04
N GLN A 454 12.40 -42.22 52.83
CA GLN A 454 11.76 -42.32 54.13
C GLN A 454 10.24 -42.46 53.99
N PRO A 455 9.56 -43.03 55.01
CA PRO A 455 8.10 -43.10 55.08
C PRO A 455 7.38 -41.77 54.85
#